data_AF-Q950Q8-F1
#
_entry.id   AF-Q950Q8-F1
#
_cell.length_a   1.000
_cell.length_b   1.000
_cell.length_c   1.000
_cell.angle_alpha   90.00
_cell.angle_beta   90.00
_cell.angle_gamma   90.00
#
_symmetry.space_group_name_H-M   'P 1'
#
loop_
_entity.id
_entity.type
_entity.pdbx_description
1 polymer ?
#
loop_
_entity_poly.entity_id
_entity_poly.type
_entity_poly.pdbx_seq_one_letter_code
_entity_poly.pdbx_strand_id
1 'polypeptide(L)'
;MKNDMPVGYPTFVSFNTWNREWKGDLFGFFRVEVTTPNNLHIPFLGTKIKLEDGSERLIYPKGVFRGVYFSEELNHAISLGYKIRVYGGYVFERGRPFDAFIDHYYHMKKNLYLNSS
;
A
#
# COMPACT_ATOMS: atom_id res chain seq x y z
N MET A 1 -10.24 -3.40 -10.78
CA MET A 1 -8.77 -3.37 -10.94
C MET A 1 -8.34 -2.44 -12.08
N LYS A 2 -8.94 -1.24 -12.19
CA LYS A 2 -8.57 -0.21 -13.19
C LYS A 2 -7.59 0.84 -12.65
N ASN A 3 -7.02 0.56 -11.48
CA ASN A 3 -6.08 1.44 -10.81
C ASN A 3 -4.65 1.10 -11.24
N ASP A 4 -3.75 2.05 -11.07
CA ASP A 4 -2.33 1.80 -11.32
C ASP A 4 -1.79 0.73 -10.37
N MET A 5 -1.05 -0.22 -10.94
CA MET A 5 -0.46 -1.36 -10.25
C MET A 5 1.06 -1.37 -10.45
N PRO A 6 1.82 -1.95 -9.51
CA PRO A 6 3.24 -2.22 -9.70
C PRO A 6 3.43 -3.24 -10.83
N VAL A 7 4.13 -2.82 -11.89
CA VAL A 7 4.52 -3.66 -13.03
C VAL A 7 6.01 -3.53 -13.31
N GLY A 8 6.51 -4.36 -14.23
CA GLY A 8 7.92 -4.37 -14.61
C GLY A 8 8.82 -5.01 -13.55
N TYR A 9 10.13 -4.78 -13.71
CA TYR A 9 11.13 -5.30 -12.79
C TYR A 9 11.35 -4.36 -11.60
N PRO A 10 11.40 -4.88 -10.36
CA PRO A 10 11.62 -4.05 -9.18
C PRO A 10 13.03 -3.45 -9.17
N THR A 11 13.12 -2.16 -8.85
CA THR A 11 14.39 -1.47 -8.58
C THR A 11 14.54 -1.26 -7.08
N PHE A 12 15.61 -1.80 -6.48
CA PHE A 12 15.90 -1.59 -5.07
C PHE A 12 16.43 -0.17 -4.81
N VAL A 13 15.89 0.49 -3.79
CA VAL A 13 16.36 1.79 -3.31
C VAL A 13 16.63 1.72 -1.80
N SER A 14 17.73 2.34 -1.38
CA SER A 14 18.11 2.44 0.04
C SER A 14 18.39 3.88 0.40
N PHE A 15 17.87 4.33 1.53
CA PHE A 15 18.09 5.66 2.05
C PHE A 15 19.04 5.57 3.25
N ASN A 16 20.25 6.10 3.08
CA ASN A 16 21.27 6.18 4.13
C ASN A 16 20.89 7.16 5.26
N THR A 17 19.90 8.03 5.01
CA THR A 17 19.50 9.08 5.93
C THR A 17 18.37 8.57 6.80
N TRP A 18 18.65 8.39 8.10
CA TRP A 18 17.69 7.97 9.11
C TRP A 18 16.44 8.86 9.23
N ASN A 19 16.45 10.05 8.61
CA ASN A 19 15.41 11.07 8.70
C ASN A 19 14.66 11.32 7.39
N ARG A 20 14.70 10.41 6.39
CA ARG A 20 13.90 10.61 5.18
C ARG A 20 12.41 10.40 5.51
N GLU A 21 11.64 11.47 5.48
CA GLU A 21 10.18 11.43 5.55
C GLU A 21 9.58 10.95 4.22
N TRP A 22 8.42 10.28 4.30
CA TRP A 22 7.68 9.89 3.10
C TRP A 22 7.06 11.13 2.41
N LYS A 23 7.37 11.30 1.13
CA LYS A 23 6.89 12.44 0.31
C LYS A 23 5.89 12.05 -0.79
N GLY A 24 5.59 10.76 -0.94
CA GLY A 24 4.73 10.26 -2.04
C GLY A 24 5.38 10.33 -3.42
N ASP A 25 6.71 10.46 -3.49
CA ASP A 25 7.48 10.61 -4.72
C ASP A 25 7.85 9.28 -5.40
N LEU A 26 7.61 8.15 -4.73
CA LEU A 26 7.97 6.82 -5.20
C LEU A 26 6.76 5.89 -5.22
N PHE A 27 6.77 4.94 -6.15
CA PHE A 27 5.70 3.94 -6.29
C PHE A 27 6.25 2.53 -6.05
N GLY A 28 5.64 1.79 -5.14
CA GLY A 28 6.12 0.46 -4.78
C GLY A 28 5.99 0.14 -3.29
N PHE A 29 6.86 -0.72 -2.77
CA PHE A 29 6.78 -1.23 -1.40
C PHE A 29 7.99 -0.77 -0.59
N PHE A 30 7.73 -0.19 0.58
CA PHE A 30 8.77 0.47 1.36
C PHE A 30 8.79 0.03 2.81
N ARG A 31 9.98 -0.23 3.33
CA ARG A 31 10.23 -0.42 4.75
C ARG A 31 10.23 0.94 5.44
N VAL A 32 9.34 1.09 6.41
CA VAL A 32 9.10 2.36 7.11
C VAL A 32 9.01 2.18 8.62
N GLU A 33 9.20 3.28 9.32
CA GLU A 33 8.78 3.50 10.70
C GLU A 33 7.60 4.48 10.70
N VAL A 34 6.53 4.06 11.35
CA VAL A 34 5.23 4.71 11.36
C VAL A 34 4.97 5.23 12.77
N THR A 35 4.48 6.45 12.89
CA THR A 35 3.95 7.03 14.13
C THR A 35 2.48 7.38 13.93
N THR A 36 1.60 6.69 14.65
CA THR A 36 0.14 6.90 14.62
C THR A 36 -0.25 8.21 15.32
N PRO A 37 -1.19 9.00 14.77
CA PRO A 37 -1.69 10.19 15.44
C PRO A 37 -2.56 9.84 16.66
N ASN A 38 -2.50 10.67 17.70
CA ASN A 38 -3.17 10.39 18.99
C ASN A 38 -4.71 10.44 18.91
N ASN A 39 -5.27 11.16 17.94
CA ASN A 39 -6.71 11.38 17.80
C ASN A 39 -7.42 10.30 16.95
N LEU A 40 -6.70 9.26 16.50
CA LEU A 40 -7.28 8.25 15.63
C LEU A 40 -8.00 7.16 16.43
N HIS A 41 -9.32 7.05 16.21
CA HIS A 41 -10.15 6.04 16.87
C HIS A 41 -9.87 4.64 16.33
N ILE A 42 -9.78 4.49 15.00
CA ILE A 42 -9.56 3.23 14.29
C ILE A 42 -8.23 3.31 13.52
N PRO A 43 -7.17 2.60 13.95
CA PRO A 43 -5.90 2.61 13.23
C PRO A 43 -6.00 1.95 11.85
N PHE A 44 -5.39 2.58 10.85
CA PHE A 44 -5.42 2.13 9.45
C PHE A 44 -4.31 1.13 9.11
N LEU A 45 -3.08 1.39 9.57
CA LEU A 45 -1.93 0.55 9.23
C LEU A 45 -1.80 -0.63 10.20
N GLY A 46 -1.83 -1.85 9.65
CA GLY A 46 -1.62 -3.09 10.38
C GLY A 46 -0.17 -3.54 10.37
N THR A 47 0.28 -4.23 11.41
CA THR A 47 1.59 -4.90 11.44
C THR A 47 1.44 -6.31 11.99
N LYS A 48 2.31 -7.22 11.54
CA LYS A 48 2.36 -8.59 12.05
C LYS A 48 3.25 -8.64 13.28
N ILE A 49 2.76 -9.24 14.35
CA ILE A 49 3.55 -9.58 15.54
C ILE A 49 3.68 -11.09 15.67
N LYS A 50 4.82 -11.52 16.20
CA LYS A 50 5.06 -12.90 16.57
C LYS A 50 4.65 -13.10 18.03
N LEU A 51 3.84 -14.11 18.30
CA LEU A 51 3.39 -14.48 19.65
C LEU A 51 4.38 -15.48 20.27
N GLU A 52 4.24 -15.69 21.59
CA GLU A 52 5.12 -16.58 22.36
C GLU A 52 5.05 -18.04 21.89
N ASP A 53 3.88 -18.47 21.41
CA ASP A 53 3.65 -19.80 20.84
C ASP A 53 4.23 -19.99 19.43
N GLY A 54 4.89 -18.95 18.89
CA GLY A 54 5.49 -18.94 17.56
C GLY A 54 4.53 -18.58 16.43
N SER A 55 3.23 -18.40 16.71
CA SER A 55 2.25 -17.97 15.71
C SER A 55 2.39 -16.48 15.36
N GLU A 56 1.86 -16.09 14.19
CA GLU A 56 1.80 -14.69 13.77
C GLU A 56 0.38 -14.15 13.90
N ARG A 57 0.25 -12.91 14.39
CA ARG A 57 -1.03 -12.21 14.45
C ARG A 57 -0.93 -10.84 13.79
N LEU A 58 -1.89 -10.51 12.94
CA LEU A 58 -2.08 -9.17 12.42
C LEU A 58 -2.77 -8.30 13.49
N ILE A 59 -2.14 -7.18 13.83
CA ILE A 59 -2.68 -6.17 14.75
C ILE A 59 -2.64 -4.79 14.11
N TYR A 60 -3.46 -3.87 14.62
CA TYR A 60 -3.52 -2.47 14.18
C TYR A 60 -3.15 -1.55 15.34
N PRO A 61 -1.84 -1.38 15.64
CA PRO A 61 -1.40 -0.73 16.86
C PRO A 61 -1.49 0.80 16.77
N LYS A 62 -1.58 1.42 17.95
CA LYS A 62 -1.29 2.85 18.14
C LYS A 62 0.18 3.00 18.59
N GLY A 63 0.75 4.18 18.38
CA GLY A 63 2.15 4.47 18.74
C GLY A 63 3.11 4.31 17.57
N VAL A 64 4.32 3.82 17.86
CA VAL A 64 5.42 3.70 16.90
C VAL A 64 5.67 2.25 16.55
N PHE A 65 5.70 1.92 15.26
CA PHE A 65 6.00 0.57 14.79
C PHE A 65 6.66 0.59 13.40
N ARG A 66 7.20 -0.55 12.99
CA ARG A 66 7.86 -0.73 11.69
C ARG A 66 7.12 -1.76 10.85
N GLY A 67 7.18 -1.59 9.54
CA GLY A 67 6.56 -2.50 8.58
C GLY A 67 6.97 -2.21 7.15
N VAL A 68 6.47 -3.03 6.22
CA VAL A 68 6.59 -2.81 4.78
C VAL A 68 5.19 -2.55 4.24
N TYR A 69 5.00 -1.42 3.56
CA TYR A 69 3.69 -1.02 3.03
C TYR A 69 3.80 -0.54 1.60
N PHE A 70 2.68 -0.59 0.89
CA PHE A 70 2.56 -0.04 -0.45
C PHE A 70 2.50 1.49 -0.42
N SER A 71 3.09 2.15 -1.42
CA SER A 71 3.18 3.61 -1.51
C SER A 71 1.82 4.31 -1.41
N GLU A 72 0.76 3.75 -2.00
CA GLU A 72 -0.57 4.33 -1.93
C GLU A 72 -1.20 4.20 -0.52
N GLU A 73 -0.88 3.12 0.21
CA GLU A 73 -1.26 2.99 1.63
C GLU A 73 -0.54 4.04 2.48
N LEU A 74 0.75 4.29 2.20
CA LEU A 74 1.52 5.33 2.89
C LEU A 74 0.95 6.72 2.60
N ASN A 75 0.60 7.02 1.35
CA ASN A 75 -0.04 8.28 0.96
C ASN A 75 -1.36 8.48 1.71
N HIS A 76 -2.19 7.44 1.79
CA HIS A 76 -3.44 7.50 2.54
C HIS A 76 -3.19 7.68 4.05
N ALA A 77 -2.22 6.97 4.62
CA ALA A 77 -1.86 7.13 6.03
C ALA A 77 -1.41 8.56 6.36
N ILE A 78 -0.61 9.21 5.51
CA ILE A 78 -0.26 10.63 5.68
C ILE A 78 -1.52 11.51 5.72
N SER A 79 -2.50 11.25 4.84
CA SER A 79 -3.77 12.01 4.83
C SER A 79 -4.58 11.84 6.13
N LEU A 80 -4.37 10.74 6.86
CA LEU A 80 -4.96 10.46 8.16
C LEU A 80 -4.13 11.01 9.34
N GLY A 81 -3.03 11.71 9.07
CA GLY A 81 -2.18 12.35 10.09
C GLY A 81 -1.03 11.48 10.63
N TYR A 82 -0.73 10.35 9.98
CA TYR A 82 0.44 9.55 10.34
C TYR A 82 1.74 10.28 10.00
N LYS A 83 2.79 10.04 10.79
CA LYS A 83 4.17 10.42 10.43
C LYS A 83 4.92 9.18 9.99
N ILE A 84 5.59 9.25 8.85
CA ILE A 84 6.21 8.08 8.21
C ILE A 84 7.65 8.41 7.85
N ARG A 85 8.59 7.61 8.36
CA ARG A 85 10.01 7.63 8.01
C ARG A 85 10.32 6.41 7.14
N VAL A 86 11.07 6.60 6.06
CA VAL A 86 11.33 5.56 5.07
C VAL A 86 12.80 5.18 5.02
N TYR A 87 13.09 3.88 5.06
CA TYR A 87 14.46 3.35 5.07
C TYR A 87 14.92 2.90 3.68
N GLY A 88 13.99 2.45 2.85
CA GLY A 88 14.27 1.88 1.54
C GLY A 88 13.13 0.97 1.11
N GLY A 89 13.25 0.40 -0.08
CA GLY A 89 12.20 -0.43 -0.64
C GLY A 89 12.46 -0.82 -2.08
N TYR A 90 11.40 -1.31 -2.72
CA TYR A 90 11.39 -1.67 -4.12
C TYR A 90 10.44 -0.72 -4.87
N VAL A 91 10.99 -0.05 -5.86
CA VAL A 91 10.26 0.84 -6.77
C VAL A 91 9.83 0.06 -8.00
N PHE A 92 8.63 0.35 -8.47
CA PHE A 92 8.02 -0.29 -9.63
C PHE A 92 7.51 0.77 -10.61
N GLU A 93 7.34 0.34 -11.86
CA GLU A 93 6.61 1.11 -12.85
C GLU A 93 5.11 1.03 -12.55
N ARG A 94 4.36 2.09 -12.92
CA ARG A 94 2.90 2.10 -12.85
C ARG A 94 2.34 1.50 -14.14
N GLY A 95 1.41 0.56 -14.03
CA GLY A 95 0.72 0.00 -15.18
C GLY A 95 -0.68 -0.49 -14.86
N ARG A 96 -1.49 -0.72 -15.91
CA ARG A 96 -2.86 -1.23 -15.80
C ARG A 96 -3.02 -2.52 -16.60
N PRO A 97 -2.40 -3.63 -16.14
CA PRO A 97 -2.33 -4.87 -16.92
C PRO A 97 -3.69 -5.53 -17.16
N PHE A 98 -4.71 -5.16 -16.37
CA PHE A 98 -6.04 -5.77 -16.43
C PHE A 98 -7.10 -4.92 -17.14
N ASP A 99 -6.78 -3.73 -17.65
CA ASP A 99 -7.78 -2.85 -18.26
C ASP A 99 -8.49 -3.52 -19.44
N ALA A 100 -7.72 -4.08 -20.38
CA ALA A 100 -8.28 -4.77 -21.54
C ALA A 100 -9.15 -5.97 -21.16
N PHE A 101 -8.74 -6.74 -20.15
CA PHE A 101 -9.50 -7.85 -19.62
C PHE A 101 -10.82 -7.38 -19.01
N ILE A 102 -10.79 -6.35 -18.15
CA ILE A 102 -11.99 -5.82 -17.50
C ILE A 102 -12.95 -5.25 -18.52
N ASP A 103 -12.47 -4.50 -19.50
CA ASP A 103 -13.30 -3.91 -20.55
C ASP A 103 -13.97 -4.98 -21.40
N HIS A 104 -13.26 -6.06 -21.72
CA HIS A 104 -13.82 -7.20 -22.45
C HIS A 104 -15.06 -7.78 -21.71
N TYR A 105 -14.90 -8.17 -20.45
CA TYR A 105 -16.00 -8.77 -19.68
C TYR A 105 -17.09 -7.77 -19.30
N TYR A 106 -16.74 -6.49 -19.12
CA TYR A 106 -17.72 -5.44 -18.88
C TYR A 106 -18.66 -5.27 -20.08
N HIS A 107 -18.12 -5.23 -21.30
CA HIS A 107 -18.93 -5.15 -22.52
C HIS A 107 -19.78 -6.40 -22.74
N MET A 108 -19.23 -7.59 -22.50
CA MET A 108 -20.01 -8.84 -22.56
C MET A 108 -21.20 -8.79 -21.61
N LYS A 109 -20.97 -8.42 -20.35
CA LYS A 109 -22.02 -8.31 -19.33
C LYS A 109 -23.08 -7.29 -19.73
N LYS A 110 -22.68 -6.11 -20.24
CA LYS A 110 -23.62 -5.08 -20.69
C LYS A 110 -24.52 -5.56 -21.84
N ASN A 111 -23.95 -6.26 -22.82
CA ASN A 111 -24.70 -6.75 -23.98
C ASN A 111 -25.72 -7.84 -23.61
N LEU A 112 -25.42 -8.68 -22.61
CA LEU A 112 -26.37 -9.67 -22.10
C LEU A 112 -27.62 -9.00 -21.51
N TYR A 113 -27.47 -7.91 -20.74
CA TYR A 113 -28.62 -7.19 -20.19
C TYR A 113 -29.46 -6.47 -21.26
N LEU A 114 -28.82 -5.94 -22.30
CA LEU A 114 -29.50 -5.28 -23.42
C LEU A 114 -30.29 -6.25 -24.30
N ASN A 115 -29.80 -7.47 -24.52
CA ASN A 115 -30.48 -8.50 -25.33
C ASN A 115 -31.57 -9.26 -24.55
N SER A 116 -31.71 -9.02 -23.24
CA SER A 116 -32.70 -9.65 -22.37
C SER A 116 -33.87 -8.71 -22.01
N SER A 117 -33.93 -7.53 -22.64
CA SER A 117 -34.97 -6.48 -22.47
C SER A 117 -35.71 -6.27 -23.78
#